data_AF-A0A432J2R0-F1
#
_entry.id   AF-A0A432J2R0-F1
#
_cell.length_a   1.000
_cell.length_b   1.000
_cell.length_c   1.000
_cell.angle_alpha   90.00
_cell.angle_beta   90.00
_cell.angle_gamma   90.00
#
_symmetry.space_group_name_H-M   'P 1'
#
loop_
_entity.id
_entity.type
_entity.pdbx_description
1 polymer ?
#
loop_
_entity_poly.entity_id
_entity_poly.type
_entity_poly.pdbx_seq_one_letter_code
_entity_poly.pdbx_strand_id
1 'polypeptide(L)'
;MTNYLLLMGWNEILARTFEGFDKEKHVSPEWLINPATNRKLKLDYLYPDIGIAIRFTGVKAKGQRRKSDWEELEDQSRDEIRRELCRLNGVDLVLIVPHDPFPREQLRRLQMALGSASRRLAKAGRFKGKVALLAQLNQARKRLDEISRHIEKAEDLTPYAELWRDREAQAIAESRKVAAAYSNRKINPKRLKVGQKVKHSHFGVGTVTAIEKGEDDNFVTINFFTKGERKFALSLLAGKLVVSRKG
;
A
#
# COMPACT_ATOMS: atom_id res chain seq x y z
N MET A 1 25.50 -2.52 5.32
CA MET A 1 24.37 -1.78 4.71
C MET A 1 23.22 -1.70 5.70
N THR A 2 22.57 -0.54 5.88
CA THR A 2 21.48 -0.38 6.86
C THR A 2 20.26 -1.22 6.45
N ASN A 3 19.61 -1.94 7.37
CA ASN A 3 18.40 -2.77 7.10
C ASN A 3 17.32 -2.05 6.28
N TYR A 4 17.19 -0.74 6.48
CA TYR A 4 16.25 0.10 5.76
C TYR A 4 16.58 0.26 4.27
N LEU A 5 17.87 0.34 3.90
CA LEU A 5 18.31 0.43 2.50
C LEU A 5 17.96 -0.83 1.72
N LEU A 6 18.20 -2.01 2.30
CA LEU A 6 17.87 -3.27 1.64
C LEU A 6 16.36 -3.40 1.41
N LEU A 7 15.55 -2.98 2.40
CA LEU A 7 14.09 -2.94 2.25
C LEU A 7 13.65 -1.97 1.15
N MET A 8 14.26 -0.79 1.04
CA MET A 8 14.01 0.16 -0.04
C MET A 8 14.35 -0.45 -1.41
N GLY A 9 15.49 -1.13 -1.54
CA GLY A 9 15.87 -1.82 -2.77
C GLY A 9 14.85 -2.87 -3.19
N TRP A 10 14.39 -3.69 -2.25
CA TRP A 10 13.32 -4.65 -2.52
C TRP A 10 12.00 -3.99 -2.92
N ASN A 11 11.61 -2.89 -2.26
CA ASN A 11 10.40 -2.17 -2.62
C ASN A 11 10.46 -1.62 -4.05
N GLU A 12 11.62 -1.11 -4.49
CA GLU A 12 11.79 -0.66 -5.87
C GLU A 12 11.74 -1.81 -6.88
N ILE A 13 12.40 -2.93 -6.59
CA ILE A 13 12.34 -4.14 -7.44
C ILE A 13 10.88 -4.60 -7.61
N LEU A 14 10.13 -4.68 -6.51
CA LEU A 14 8.72 -5.05 -6.55
C LEU A 14 7.89 -4.02 -7.32
N ALA A 15 8.10 -2.73 -7.09
CA ALA A 15 7.38 -1.67 -7.80
C ALA A 15 7.62 -1.70 -9.31
N ARG A 16 8.87 -1.93 -9.73
CA ARG A 16 9.24 -2.10 -11.15
C ARG A 16 8.68 -3.39 -11.73
N THR A 17 8.78 -4.50 -11.01
CA THR A 17 8.31 -5.81 -11.48
C THR A 17 6.81 -5.82 -11.69
N PHE A 18 6.05 -5.26 -10.74
CA PHE A 18 4.60 -5.26 -10.74
C PHE A 18 3.97 -3.93 -11.20
N GLU A 19 4.72 -3.09 -11.93
CA GLU A 19 4.13 -1.91 -12.56
C GLU A 19 2.97 -2.33 -13.47
N GLY A 20 1.85 -1.60 -13.36
CA GLY A 20 0.61 -1.84 -14.09
C GLY A 20 -0.38 -2.78 -13.41
N PHE A 21 -0.02 -3.42 -12.29
CA PHE A 21 -0.94 -4.24 -11.50
C PHE A 21 -1.55 -3.45 -10.35
N ASP A 22 -2.83 -3.72 -10.08
CA ASP A 22 -3.48 -3.27 -8.87
C ASP A 22 -2.93 -4.03 -7.66
N LYS A 23 -2.63 -3.28 -6.60
CA LYS A 23 -2.08 -3.83 -5.37
C LYS A 23 -2.76 -3.27 -4.14
N GLU A 24 -2.92 -4.14 -3.17
CA GLU A 24 -3.32 -3.78 -1.83
C GLU A 24 -2.09 -3.81 -0.92
N LYS A 25 -1.91 -2.77 -0.09
CA LYS A 25 -0.74 -2.63 0.79
C LYS A 25 -1.12 -2.89 2.24
N HIS A 26 -0.24 -3.60 2.97
CA HIS A 26 -0.37 -3.86 4.40
C HIS A 26 -1.72 -4.45 4.84
N VAL A 27 -2.24 -5.39 4.04
CA VAL A 27 -3.57 -5.96 4.23
C VAL A 27 -3.59 -7.18 5.15
N SER A 28 -4.79 -7.49 5.64
CA SER A 28 -5.08 -8.69 6.43
C SER A 28 -6.42 -9.26 5.93
N PRO A 29 -6.40 -10.01 4.81
CA PRO A 29 -7.63 -10.56 4.22
C PRO A 29 -8.42 -11.39 5.23
N GLU A 30 -9.74 -11.44 5.08
CA GLU A 30 -10.62 -12.15 6.03
C GLU A 30 -10.32 -13.65 6.12
N TRP A 31 -9.82 -14.25 5.04
CA TRP A 31 -9.39 -15.64 4.99
C TRP A 31 -8.00 -15.88 5.59
N LEU A 32 -7.23 -14.83 5.89
CA LEU A 32 -5.87 -14.91 6.40
C LEU A 32 -5.83 -14.80 7.94
N ILE A 33 -6.54 -15.70 8.60
CA ILE A 33 -6.66 -15.81 10.06
C ILE A 33 -5.97 -17.09 10.51
N ASN A 34 -5.09 -17.00 11.51
CA ASN A 34 -4.47 -18.18 12.09
C ASN A 34 -5.54 -19.03 12.80
N PRO A 35 -5.81 -20.27 12.37
CA PRO A 35 -6.89 -21.09 12.92
C PRO A 35 -6.64 -21.50 14.38
N ALA A 36 -5.38 -21.62 14.80
CA ALA A 36 -5.03 -22.00 16.17
C ALA A 36 -5.20 -20.86 17.18
N THR A 37 -5.09 -19.60 16.75
CA THR A 37 -5.09 -18.43 17.65
C THR A 37 -6.19 -17.42 17.37
N ASN A 38 -6.93 -17.60 16.27
CA ASN A 38 -7.90 -16.65 15.72
C ASN A 38 -7.32 -15.24 15.47
N ARG A 39 -5.99 -15.11 15.39
CA ARG A 39 -5.32 -13.83 15.14
C ARG A 39 -5.18 -13.60 13.64
N LYS A 40 -5.50 -12.39 13.19
CA LYS A 40 -5.24 -11.95 11.81
C LYS A 40 -3.75 -11.98 11.51
N LEU A 41 -3.39 -12.55 10.36
CA LEU A 41 -2.05 -12.48 9.79
C LEU A 41 -2.05 -11.36 8.73
N LYS A 42 -0.86 -10.85 8.42
CA LYS A 42 -0.68 -9.70 7.51
C LYS A 42 0.14 -10.07 6.29
N LEU A 43 -0.12 -9.37 5.19
CA LEU A 43 0.67 -9.33 3.97
C LEU A 43 1.16 -7.89 3.74
N ASP A 44 2.34 -7.72 3.16
CA ASP A 44 2.82 -6.38 2.82
C ASP A 44 2.26 -5.92 1.48
N TYR A 45 2.18 -6.84 0.51
CA TYR A 45 1.52 -6.63 -0.77
C TYR A 45 0.63 -7.82 -1.13
N LEU A 46 -0.55 -7.53 -1.67
CA LEU A 46 -1.42 -8.50 -2.33
C LEU A 46 -1.74 -7.97 -3.73
N TYR A 47 -1.60 -8.83 -4.73
CA TYR A 47 -1.97 -8.59 -6.13
C TYR A 47 -3.11 -9.55 -6.48
N PRO A 48 -4.39 -9.17 -6.22
CA PRO A 48 -5.52 -10.08 -6.31
C PRO A 48 -5.70 -10.68 -7.70
N ASP A 49 -5.55 -9.87 -8.75
CA ASP A 49 -5.81 -10.28 -10.14
C ASP A 49 -4.92 -11.44 -10.62
N ILE A 50 -3.71 -11.54 -10.06
CA ILE A 50 -2.74 -12.57 -10.44
C ILE A 50 -2.53 -13.63 -9.35
N GLY A 51 -3.16 -13.45 -8.19
CA GLY A 51 -3.02 -14.34 -7.04
C GLY A 51 -1.57 -14.43 -6.57
N ILE A 52 -0.92 -13.29 -6.32
CA ILE A 52 0.43 -13.22 -5.74
C ILE A 52 0.39 -12.35 -4.49
N ALA A 53 1.06 -12.80 -3.43
CA ALA A 53 1.26 -12.02 -2.22
C ALA A 53 2.74 -11.95 -1.84
N ILE A 54 3.14 -10.84 -1.21
CA ILE A 54 4.49 -10.63 -0.70
C ILE A 54 4.41 -10.37 0.80
N ARG A 55 5.32 -10.98 1.55
CA ARG A 55 5.55 -10.68 2.96
C ARG A 55 7.04 -10.49 3.23
N PHE A 56 7.40 -9.35 3.81
CA PHE A 56 8.71 -9.14 4.38
C PHE A 56 8.81 -9.81 5.75
N THR A 57 9.83 -10.64 5.93
CA THR A 57 10.11 -11.36 7.18
C THR A 57 11.50 -11.01 7.70
N GLY A 58 11.72 -11.27 9.00
CA GLY A 58 12.98 -10.96 9.66
C GLY A 58 13.35 -9.46 9.71
N VAL A 59 12.46 -8.54 9.36
CA VAL A 59 12.68 -7.10 9.51
C VAL A 59 12.79 -6.77 10.99
N LYS A 60 14.00 -6.45 11.47
CA LYS A 60 14.25 -6.05 12.85
C LYS A 60 14.11 -4.53 12.99
N ALA A 61 13.29 -4.08 13.94
CA ALA A 61 13.25 -2.69 14.34
C ALA A 61 14.57 -2.30 15.05
N LYS A 62 14.94 -1.02 14.99
CA LYS A 62 16.13 -0.52 15.70
C LYS A 62 15.97 -0.76 17.21
N GLY A 63 16.92 -1.45 17.84
CA GLY A 63 16.89 -1.78 19.28
C GLY A 63 16.20 -3.11 19.63
N GLN A 64 15.77 -3.90 18.64
CA GLN A 64 15.12 -5.19 18.90
C GLN A 64 16.16 -6.24 19.34
N ARG A 65 15.91 -6.90 20.48
CA ARG A 65 16.77 -7.96 21.03
C ARG A 65 16.90 -9.15 20.07
N ARG A 66 17.96 -9.95 20.25
CA ARG A 66 18.06 -11.27 19.61
C ARG A 66 16.86 -12.12 20.05
N LYS A 67 16.21 -12.75 19.08
CA LYS A 67 15.08 -13.65 19.35
C LYS A 67 15.59 -14.92 20.01
N SER A 68 14.78 -15.50 20.89
CA SER A 68 15.04 -16.87 21.36
C SER A 68 14.72 -17.88 20.27
N ASP A 69 15.29 -19.08 20.37
CA ASP A 69 15.00 -20.18 19.44
C ASP A 69 13.49 -20.50 19.38
N TRP A 70 12.78 -20.33 20.51
CA TRP A 70 11.32 -20.46 20.59
C TRP A 70 10.58 -19.39 19.79
N GLU A 71 10.99 -18.11 19.88
CA GLU A 71 10.38 -17.03 19.11
C GLU A 71 10.62 -17.22 17.60
N GLU A 72 11.77 -17.79 17.21
CA GLU A 72 12.07 -18.14 15.82
C GLU A 72 11.20 -19.29 15.32
N LEU A 73 10.98 -20.33 16.14
CA LEU A 73 10.11 -21.46 15.82
C LEU A 73 8.64 -21.00 15.63
N GLU A 74 8.16 -20.11 16.50
CA GLU A 74 6.82 -19.52 16.36
C GLU A 74 6.66 -18.72 15.06
N ASP A 75 7.67 -17.93 14.68
CA ASP A 75 7.64 -17.18 13.43
C ASP A 75 7.60 -18.11 12.21
N GLN A 76 8.38 -19.19 12.23
CA GLN A 76 8.37 -20.21 11.18
C GLN A 76 6.98 -20.86 11.07
N SER A 77 6.39 -21.26 12.19
CA SER A 77 5.04 -21.82 12.22
C SER A 77 4.00 -20.84 11.67
N ARG A 78 4.10 -19.55 12.03
CA ARG A 78 3.21 -18.51 11.48
C ARG A 78 3.40 -18.35 9.98
N ASP A 79 4.63 -18.42 9.48
CA ASP A 79 4.94 -18.31 8.05
C ASP A 79 4.41 -19.51 7.27
N GLU A 80 4.47 -20.72 7.83
CA GLU A 80 3.84 -21.92 7.26
C GLU A 80 2.32 -21.79 7.18
N ILE A 81 1.67 -21.36 8.27
CA ILE A 81 0.23 -21.10 8.28
C ILE A 81 -0.12 -20.06 7.22
N ARG A 82 0.66 -18.97 7.06
CA ARG A 82 0.42 -17.99 5.99
C ARG A 82 0.51 -18.63 4.61
N ARG A 83 1.55 -19.44 4.35
CA ARG A 83 1.72 -20.11 3.05
C ARG A 83 0.52 -21.00 2.73
N GLU A 84 0.07 -21.79 3.69
CA GLU A 84 -1.04 -22.72 3.49
C GLU A 84 -2.36 -21.97 3.24
N LEU A 85 -2.68 -20.96 4.06
CA LEU A 85 -3.88 -20.14 3.84
C LEU A 85 -3.85 -19.39 2.51
N CYS A 86 -2.69 -18.89 2.08
CA CYS A 86 -2.56 -18.29 0.75
C CYS A 86 -2.80 -19.33 -0.35
N ARG A 87 -2.19 -20.52 -0.24
CA ARG A 87 -2.35 -21.61 -1.20
C ARG A 87 -3.82 -22.03 -1.37
N LEU A 88 -4.54 -22.19 -0.25
CA LEU A 88 -5.97 -22.53 -0.24
C LEU A 88 -6.83 -21.47 -0.95
N ASN A 89 -6.39 -20.22 -0.94
CA ASN A 89 -7.07 -19.11 -1.60
C ASN A 89 -6.52 -18.81 -3.01
N GLY A 90 -5.72 -19.70 -3.59
CA GLY A 90 -5.16 -19.53 -4.93
C GLY A 90 -4.10 -18.43 -5.05
N VAL A 91 -3.49 -18.04 -3.92
CA VAL A 91 -2.47 -17.00 -3.82
C VAL A 91 -1.09 -17.63 -3.59
N ASP A 92 -0.14 -17.32 -4.47
CA ASP A 92 1.26 -17.69 -4.31
C ASP A 92 1.95 -16.68 -3.37
N LEU A 93 2.31 -17.11 -2.16
CA LEU A 93 3.00 -16.27 -1.18
C LEU A 93 4.53 -16.32 -1.37
N VAL A 94 5.14 -15.16 -1.61
CA VAL A 94 6.59 -14.98 -1.63
C VAL A 94 7.02 -14.29 -0.33
N LEU A 95 7.84 -14.99 0.46
CA LEU A 95 8.49 -14.42 1.62
C LEU A 95 9.83 -13.82 1.20
N ILE A 96 10.04 -12.57 1.58
CA ILE A 96 11.29 -11.85 1.33
C ILE A 96 11.93 -11.51 2.67
N VAL A 97 13.15 -11.95 2.88
CA VAL A 97 14.02 -11.58 4.00
C VAL A 97 15.00 -10.52 3.45
N PRO A 98 14.79 -9.21 3.72
CA PRO A 98 15.56 -8.17 3.03
C PRO A 98 17.07 -8.23 3.26
N HIS A 99 17.49 -8.79 4.40
CA HIS A 99 18.88 -8.88 4.85
C HIS A 99 19.52 -10.24 4.61
N ASP A 100 18.85 -11.14 3.89
CA ASP A 100 19.44 -12.41 3.48
C ASP A 100 20.61 -12.14 2.52
N PRO A 101 21.76 -12.81 2.72
CA PRO A 101 22.94 -12.59 1.87
C PRO A 101 22.76 -13.10 0.44
N PHE A 102 21.71 -13.87 0.14
CA PHE A 102 21.45 -14.49 -1.15
C PHE A 102 20.17 -13.94 -1.81
N PRO A 103 20.13 -12.66 -2.23
CA PRO A 103 18.95 -12.07 -2.87
C PRO A 103 18.53 -12.79 -4.15
N ARG A 104 19.48 -13.40 -4.87
CA ARG A 104 19.22 -14.16 -6.11
C ARG A 104 18.26 -15.33 -5.91
N GLU A 105 18.35 -16.04 -4.80
CA GLU A 105 17.41 -17.14 -4.49
C GLU A 105 16.00 -16.61 -4.25
N GLN A 106 15.88 -15.46 -3.61
CA GLN A 106 14.58 -14.81 -3.38
C GLN A 106 13.97 -14.29 -4.69
N LEU A 107 14.78 -13.73 -5.60
CA LEU A 107 14.34 -13.34 -6.95
C LEU A 107 13.88 -14.56 -7.75
N ARG A 108 14.58 -15.69 -7.66
CA ARG A 108 14.18 -16.96 -8.30
C ARG A 108 12.81 -17.43 -7.81
N ARG A 109 12.52 -17.31 -6.50
CA ARG A 109 11.20 -17.61 -5.93
C ARG A 109 10.12 -16.69 -6.49
N LEU A 110 10.42 -15.40 -6.65
CA LEU A 110 9.49 -14.46 -7.27
C LEU A 110 9.25 -14.78 -8.76
N GLN A 111 10.29 -15.16 -9.51
CA GLN A 111 10.17 -15.62 -10.89
C GLN A 111 9.29 -16.88 -11.00
N MET A 112 9.46 -17.84 -10.09
CA MET A 112 8.62 -19.04 -10.02
C MET A 112 7.15 -18.69 -9.74
N ALA A 113 6.88 -17.77 -8.82
CA ALA A 113 5.53 -17.30 -8.51
C ALA A 113 4.86 -16.65 -9.73
N LEU A 114 5.56 -15.75 -10.44
CA LEU A 114 5.06 -15.16 -11.70
C LEU A 114 4.80 -16.22 -12.78
N GLY A 115 5.67 -17.23 -12.88
CA GLY A 115 5.47 -18.37 -13.78
C GLY A 115 4.23 -19.19 -13.43
N SER A 116 4.00 -19.45 -12.15
CA SER A 116 2.80 -20.13 -11.65
C SER A 116 1.53 -19.32 -11.91
N ALA A 117 1.55 -18.02 -11.63
CA ALA A 117 0.45 -17.11 -11.94
C ALA A 117 0.12 -17.10 -13.45
N SER A 118 1.13 -17.06 -14.31
CA SER A 118 0.94 -17.11 -15.77
C SER A 118 0.25 -18.41 -16.21
N ARG A 119 0.69 -19.56 -15.67
CA ARG A 119 0.08 -20.87 -15.98
C ARG A 119 -1.35 -20.97 -15.46
N ARG A 120 -1.60 -20.52 -14.23
CA ARG A 120 -2.94 -20.51 -13.61
C ARG A 120 -3.90 -19.63 -14.43
N LEU A 121 -3.46 -18.44 -14.82
CA LEU A 121 -4.24 -17.53 -15.66
C LEU A 121 -4.50 -18.12 -17.05
N ALA A 122 -3.50 -18.75 -17.67
CA ALA A 122 -3.67 -19.38 -18.98
C ALA A 122 -4.74 -20.49 -18.95
N LYS A 123 -4.75 -21.30 -17.88
CA LYS A 123 -5.73 -22.38 -17.65
C LYS A 123 -7.11 -21.90 -17.20
N ALA A 124 -7.22 -20.69 -16.65
CA ALA A 124 -8.51 -20.13 -16.25
C ALA A 124 -9.46 -20.01 -17.45
N GLY A 125 -10.77 -20.01 -17.18
CA GLY A 125 -11.79 -19.79 -18.20
C GLY A 125 -11.63 -18.48 -18.98
N ARG A 126 -12.41 -18.28 -20.03
CA ARG A 126 -12.39 -17.03 -20.80
C ARG A 126 -13.08 -15.93 -19.98
N PHE A 127 -12.38 -14.82 -19.73
CA PHE A 127 -12.94 -13.63 -19.12
C PHE A 127 -12.38 -12.36 -19.76
N LYS A 128 -13.11 -11.25 -19.65
CA LYS A 128 -12.71 -9.95 -20.20
C LYS A 128 -11.42 -9.48 -19.52
N GLY A 129 -10.42 -9.09 -20.31
CA GLY A 129 -9.12 -8.63 -19.78
C GLY A 129 -8.07 -9.72 -19.59
N LYS A 130 -8.41 -11.02 -19.73
CA LYS A 130 -7.46 -12.14 -19.61
C LYS A 130 -6.20 -11.97 -20.48
N VAL A 131 -6.37 -11.59 -21.75
CA VAL A 131 -5.24 -11.41 -22.68
C VAL A 131 -4.33 -10.26 -22.25
N ALA A 132 -4.92 -9.15 -21.80
CA ALA A 132 -4.16 -8.01 -21.29
C ALA A 132 -3.38 -8.39 -20.02
N LEU A 133 -4.00 -9.13 -19.10
CA LEU A 133 -3.37 -9.58 -17.87
C LEU A 133 -2.24 -10.58 -18.13
N LEU A 134 -2.39 -11.49 -19.10
CA LEU A 134 -1.31 -12.37 -19.56
C LEU A 134 -0.14 -11.58 -20.16
N ALA A 135 -0.43 -10.54 -20.95
CA ALA A 135 0.60 -9.66 -21.50
C ALA A 135 1.35 -8.90 -20.40
N GLN A 136 0.63 -8.36 -19.41
CA GLN A 136 1.22 -7.70 -18.24
C GLN A 136 2.10 -8.66 -17.42
N LEU A 137 1.66 -9.91 -17.20
CA LEU A 137 2.47 -10.93 -16.52
C LEU A 137 3.75 -11.26 -17.28
N ASN A 138 3.68 -11.36 -18.62
CA ASN A 138 4.86 -11.57 -19.44
C ASN A 138 5.84 -10.38 -19.33
N GLN A 139 5.33 -9.14 -19.31
CA GLN A 139 6.16 -7.95 -19.09
C GLN A 139 6.77 -7.94 -17.68
N ALA A 140 6.04 -8.33 -16.64
CA ALA A 140 6.56 -8.44 -15.28
C ALA A 140 7.72 -9.44 -15.19
N ARG A 141 7.57 -10.60 -15.84
CA ARG A 141 8.62 -11.62 -15.90
C ARG A 141 9.87 -11.12 -16.62
N LYS A 142 9.73 -10.41 -17.75
CA LYS A 142 10.87 -9.81 -18.47
C LYS A 142 11.61 -8.79 -17.60
N ARG A 143 10.88 -7.86 -16.97
CA ARG A 143 11.45 -6.87 -16.06
C ARG A 143 12.20 -7.52 -14.89
N LEU A 144 11.60 -8.54 -14.27
CA LEU A 144 12.26 -9.26 -13.19
C LEU A 144 13.50 -10.03 -13.64
N ASP A 145 13.46 -10.63 -14.83
CA ASP A 145 14.63 -11.31 -15.41
C ASP A 145 15.77 -10.34 -15.67
N GLU A 146 15.49 -9.19 -16.27
CA GLU A 146 16.45 -8.11 -16.48
C GLU A 146 17.06 -7.62 -15.17
N ILE A 147 16.23 -7.33 -14.16
CA ILE A 147 16.68 -6.93 -12.82
C ILE A 147 17.58 -8.02 -12.19
N SER A 148 17.17 -9.29 -12.31
CA SER A 148 17.86 -10.41 -11.66
C SER A 148 19.25 -10.67 -12.22
N ARG A 149 19.53 -10.28 -13.48
CA ARG A 149 20.88 -10.38 -14.08
C ARG A 149 21.90 -9.45 -13.43
N HIS A 150 21.43 -8.43 -12.71
CA HIS A 150 22.27 -7.43 -12.06
C HIS A 150 22.34 -7.58 -10.54
N ILE A 151 21.78 -8.67 -9.98
CA ILE A 151 21.73 -8.89 -8.53
C ILE A 151 22.27 -10.27 -8.19
N GLU A 152 23.47 -10.29 -7.63
CA GLU A 152 24.11 -11.50 -7.10
C GLU A 152 24.16 -11.47 -5.58
N LYS A 153 24.50 -10.32 -5.01
CA LYS A 153 24.71 -10.12 -3.57
C LYS A 153 23.86 -8.95 -3.04
N ALA A 154 23.75 -8.85 -1.72
CA ALA A 154 22.92 -7.82 -1.07
C ALA A 154 23.34 -6.39 -1.45
N GLU A 155 24.63 -6.17 -1.74
CA GLU A 155 25.15 -4.85 -2.11
C GLU A 155 24.59 -4.32 -3.42
N ASP A 156 24.21 -5.22 -4.34
CA ASP A 156 23.66 -4.87 -5.65
C ASP A 156 22.25 -4.27 -5.55
N LEU A 157 21.64 -4.31 -4.37
CA LEU A 157 20.36 -3.65 -4.08
C LEU A 157 20.50 -2.14 -3.86
N THR A 158 21.72 -1.61 -3.71
CA THR A 158 21.97 -0.18 -3.42
C THR A 158 21.38 0.76 -4.47
N PRO A 159 21.62 0.56 -5.78
CA PRO A 159 21.07 1.46 -6.81
C PRO A 159 19.53 1.47 -6.79
N TYR A 160 18.91 0.33 -6.50
CA TYR A 160 17.45 0.23 -6.36
C TYR A 160 16.94 0.97 -5.12
N ALA A 161 17.70 0.98 -4.03
CA ALA A 161 17.35 1.75 -2.84
C ALA A 161 17.39 3.26 -3.09
N GLU A 162 18.35 3.74 -3.89
CA GLU A 162 18.43 5.14 -4.32
C GLU A 162 17.24 5.52 -5.20
N LEU A 163 16.91 4.70 -6.19
CA LEU A 163 15.73 4.87 -7.04
C LEU A 163 14.42 4.90 -6.23
N TRP A 164 14.33 4.10 -5.16
CA TRP A 164 13.19 4.16 -4.25
C TRP A 164 13.07 5.53 -3.55
N ARG A 165 14.19 6.07 -3.07
CA ARG A 165 14.20 7.39 -2.42
C ARG A 165 13.78 8.49 -3.38
N ASP A 166 14.27 8.43 -4.62
CA ASP A 166 13.86 9.38 -5.66
C ASP A 166 12.36 9.29 -5.94
N ARG A 167 11.81 8.07 -6.01
CA ARG A 167 10.37 7.83 -6.14
C ARG A 167 9.58 8.41 -4.97
N GLU A 168 10.03 8.21 -3.74
CA GLU A 168 9.39 8.79 -2.55
C GLU A 168 9.47 10.32 -2.55
N ALA A 169 10.61 10.90 -2.92
CA ALA A 169 10.79 12.34 -3.03
C ALA A 169 9.85 12.94 -4.10
N GLN A 170 9.74 12.29 -5.26
CA GLN A 170 8.78 12.69 -6.31
C GLN A 170 7.33 12.60 -5.83
N ALA A 171 6.96 11.52 -5.12
CA ALA A 171 5.60 11.38 -4.58
C ALA A 171 5.27 12.45 -3.54
N ILE A 172 6.23 12.84 -2.69
CA ILE A 172 6.08 13.94 -1.74
C ILE A 172 5.95 15.28 -2.47
N ALA A 173 6.80 15.53 -3.47
CA ALA A 173 6.75 16.75 -4.27
C ALA A 173 5.40 16.89 -5.00
N GLU A 174 4.89 15.81 -5.59
CA GLU A 174 3.60 15.80 -6.25
C GLU A 174 2.45 16.02 -5.27
N SER A 175 2.50 15.35 -4.10
CA SER A 175 1.52 15.58 -3.03
C SER A 175 1.51 17.04 -2.56
N ARG A 176 2.67 17.68 -2.48
CA ARG A 176 2.80 19.11 -2.15
C ARG A 176 2.23 20.01 -3.24
N LYS A 177 2.48 19.72 -4.52
CA LYS A 177 1.88 20.46 -5.64
C LYS A 177 0.36 20.38 -5.61
N VAL A 178 -0.19 19.19 -5.40
CA VAL A 178 -1.63 18.97 -5.25
C VAL A 178 -2.17 19.75 -4.06
N ALA A 179 -1.52 19.67 -2.90
CA ALA A 179 -1.93 20.45 -1.72
C ALA A 179 -1.88 21.97 -1.95
N ALA A 180 -0.86 22.48 -2.64
CA ALA A 180 -0.74 23.89 -3.00
C ALA A 180 -1.82 24.34 -4.00
N ALA A 181 -2.19 23.47 -4.96
CA ALA A 181 -3.30 23.73 -5.86
C ALA A 181 -4.65 23.82 -5.12
N TYR A 182 -4.82 23.03 -4.05
CA TYR A 182 -6.00 23.11 -3.19
C TYR A 182 -5.98 24.30 -2.22
N SER A 183 -4.84 24.68 -1.66
CA SER A 183 -4.73 25.83 -0.74
C SER A 183 -4.98 27.18 -1.44
N ASN A 184 -4.69 27.28 -2.74
CA ASN A 184 -5.04 28.45 -3.55
C ASN A 184 -6.56 28.60 -3.78
N ARG A 185 -7.38 27.56 -3.52
CA ARG A 185 -8.84 27.67 -3.48
C ARG A 185 -9.30 28.04 -2.07
N LYS A 186 -8.99 29.27 -1.63
CA LYS A 186 -9.56 29.81 -0.39
C LYS A 186 -11.09 29.71 -0.45
N ILE A 187 -11.70 28.89 0.41
CA ILE A 187 -13.14 29.02 0.69
C ILE A 187 -13.30 30.40 1.30
N ASN A 188 -13.98 31.31 0.58
CA ASN A 188 -14.27 32.62 1.14
C ASN A 188 -15.17 32.42 2.38
N PRO A 189 -14.71 32.73 3.60
CA PRO A 189 -15.47 32.47 4.82
C PRO A 189 -16.83 33.19 4.81
N LYS A 190 -16.96 34.29 4.05
CA LYS A 190 -18.24 35.00 3.86
C LYS A 190 -19.31 34.18 3.13
N ARG A 191 -18.96 33.04 2.53
CA ARG A 191 -19.91 32.15 1.82
C ARG A 191 -20.50 31.05 2.68
N LEU A 192 -19.95 30.81 3.88
CA LEU A 192 -20.47 29.82 4.83
C LEU A 192 -21.32 30.53 5.89
N LYS A 193 -22.50 29.97 6.17
CA LYS A 193 -23.41 30.45 7.23
C LYS A 193 -23.80 29.28 8.13
N VAL A 194 -23.99 29.57 9.42
CA VAL A 194 -24.61 28.61 10.34
C VAL A 194 -26.00 28.21 9.80
N GLY A 195 -26.32 26.92 9.88
CA GLY A 195 -27.52 26.31 9.30
C GLY A 195 -27.40 25.93 7.82
N GLN A 196 -26.27 26.21 7.16
CA GLN A 196 -26.10 25.89 5.74
C GLN A 196 -25.77 24.41 5.52
N LYS A 197 -26.44 23.81 4.53
CA LYS A 197 -26.13 22.44 4.08
C LYS A 197 -24.87 22.44 3.20
N VAL A 198 -23.95 21.56 3.53
CA VAL A 198 -22.67 21.38 2.86
C VAL A 198 -22.42 19.90 2.58
N LYS A 199 -21.65 19.61 1.54
CA LYS A 199 -21.20 18.25 1.23
C LYS A 199 -19.68 18.20 1.32
N HIS A 200 -19.17 17.38 2.22
CA HIS A 200 -17.75 17.09 2.34
C HIS A 200 -17.40 15.84 1.52
N SER A 201 -16.27 15.86 0.80
CA SER A 201 -15.83 14.74 -0.05
C SER A 201 -15.67 13.42 0.70
N HIS A 202 -15.31 13.47 1.99
CA HIS A 202 -15.11 12.28 2.82
C HIS A 202 -16.23 11.99 3.83
N PHE A 203 -16.91 13.02 4.34
CA PHE A 203 -17.89 12.87 5.44
C PHE A 203 -19.34 12.96 4.95
N GLY A 204 -19.55 13.20 3.66
CA GLY A 204 -20.87 13.30 3.07
C GLY A 204 -21.58 14.61 3.43
N VAL A 205 -22.91 14.56 3.49
CA VAL A 205 -23.75 15.75 3.72
C VAL A 205 -23.78 16.08 5.21
N GLY A 206 -23.62 17.36 5.51
CA GLY A 206 -23.73 17.89 6.87
C GLY A 206 -24.28 19.31 6.88
N THR A 207 -24.53 19.80 8.09
CA THR A 207 -25.02 21.16 8.33
C THR A 207 -24.00 21.90 9.18
N VAL A 208 -23.66 23.13 8.77
CA VAL A 208 -22.78 24.00 9.56
C VAL A 208 -23.49 24.38 10.87
N THR A 209 -22.90 24.06 12.02
CA THR A 209 -23.46 24.33 13.35
C THR A 209 -22.80 25.53 14.03
N ALA A 210 -21.51 25.79 13.76
CA ALA A 210 -20.81 26.95 14.30
C ALA A 210 -19.71 27.45 13.36
N ILE A 211 -19.42 28.74 13.44
CA ILE A 211 -18.27 29.38 12.77
C ILE A 211 -17.59 30.26 13.82
N GLU A 212 -16.36 29.90 14.18
CA GLU A 212 -15.55 30.61 15.16
C GLU A 212 -14.38 31.30 14.46
N LYS A 213 -14.03 32.52 14.92
CA LYS A 213 -12.81 33.20 14.47
C LYS A 213 -11.66 32.81 15.39
N GLY A 214 -10.61 32.21 14.87
CA GLY A 214 -9.34 32.05 15.56
C GLY A 214 -8.36 33.15 15.16
N GLU A 215 -7.26 33.26 15.92
CA GLU A 215 -6.20 34.25 15.66
C GLU A 215 -5.50 34.02 14.31
N ASP A 216 -5.27 32.75 13.93
CA ASP A 216 -4.60 32.38 12.67
C ASP A 216 -5.52 31.81 11.58
N ASP A 217 -6.63 31.15 11.96
CA ASP A 217 -7.61 30.57 11.02
C ASP A 217 -9.02 30.57 11.63
N ASN A 218 -10.03 30.61 10.77
CA ASN A 218 -11.41 30.42 11.20
C ASN A 218 -11.70 28.92 11.35
N PHE A 219 -12.52 28.56 12.33
CA PHE A 219 -12.98 27.19 12.52
C PHE A 219 -14.45 27.07 12.14
N VAL A 220 -14.79 25.97 11.47
CA VAL A 220 -16.17 25.63 11.12
C VAL A 220 -16.51 24.29 11.72
N THR A 221 -17.59 24.27 12.48
CA THR A 221 -18.18 23.06 13.04
C THR A 221 -19.31 22.60 12.13
N ILE A 222 -19.28 21.33 11.74
CA ILE A 222 -20.26 20.72 10.84
C ILE A 222 -20.79 19.45 11.51
N ASN A 223 -22.11 19.37 11.61
CA ASN A 223 -22.78 18.14 12.01
C ASN A 223 -23.10 17.29 10.77
N PHE A 224 -22.40 16.17 10.60
CA PHE A 224 -22.63 15.23 9.50
C PHE A 224 -23.64 14.17 9.91
N PHE A 225 -24.61 13.91 9.03
CA PHE A 225 -25.70 12.96 9.29
C PHE A 225 -25.19 11.55 9.67
N THR A 226 -24.04 11.14 9.13
CA THR A 226 -23.49 9.79 9.32
C THR A 226 -22.32 9.72 10.31
N LYS A 227 -21.74 10.85 10.71
CA LYS A 227 -20.46 10.90 11.46
C LYS A 227 -20.48 11.85 12.67
N GLY A 228 -21.62 12.48 12.94
CA GLY A 228 -21.79 13.42 14.03
C GLY A 228 -21.03 14.72 13.81
N GLU A 229 -20.83 15.47 14.89
CA GLU A 229 -20.24 16.79 14.85
C GLU A 229 -18.70 16.75 14.74
N ARG A 230 -18.16 17.62 13.88
CA ARG A 230 -16.71 17.75 13.63
C ARG A 230 -16.33 19.21 13.42
N LYS A 231 -15.24 19.63 14.04
CA LYS A 231 -14.63 20.95 13.92
C LYS A 231 -13.45 20.90 12.96
N PHE A 232 -13.39 21.83 12.01
CA PHE A 232 -12.32 21.94 11.02
C PHE A 232 -11.77 23.35 10.95
N ALA A 233 -10.47 23.48 10.71
CA ALA A 233 -9.88 24.73 10.27
C ALA A 233 -10.31 25.03 8.82
N LEU A 234 -10.67 26.28 8.51
CA LEU A 234 -11.22 26.68 7.21
C LEU A 234 -10.23 26.40 6.08
N SER A 235 -8.93 26.60 6.33
CA SER A 235 -7.84 26.27 5.41
C SER A 235 -7.83 24.79 4.99
N LEU A 236 -8.22 23.88 5.87
CA LEU A 236 -8.23 22.43 5.62
C LEU A 236 -9.48 21.95 4.87
N LEU A 237 -10.52 22.79 4.80
CA LEU A 237 -11.76 22.52 4.06
C LEU A 237 -11.67 22.90 2.57
N ALA A 238 -10.64 23.66 2.19
CA ALA A 238 -10.41 24.10 0.82
C ALA A 238 -10.40 22.92 -0.17
N GLY A 239 -11.30 22.96 -1.16
CA GLY A 239 -11.46 21.91 -2.18
C GLY A 239 -12.16 20.63 -1.71
N LYS A 240 -12.47 20.48 -0.41
CA LYS A 240 -13.15 19.30 0.15
C LYS A 240 -14.61 19.56 0.52
N LEU A 241 -15.02 20.83 0.57
CA LEU A 241 -16.37 21.24 0.96
C LEU A 241 -17.06 21.97 -0.20
N VAL A 242 -18.24 21.46 -0.58
CA VAL A 242 -19.12 22.09 -1.57
C VAL A 242 -20.39 22.57 -0.88
N VAL A 243 -20.75 23.83 -1.08
CA VAL A 243 -22.03 24.37 -0.63
C VAL A 243 -23.14 23.81 -1.52
N SER A 244 -24.12 23.15 -0.92
CA SER A 244 -25.33 22.75 -1.65
C SER A 244 -26.16 24.01 -1.85
N ARG A 245 -26.20 24.55 -3.08
CA ARG A 245 -27.19 25.61 -3.41
C ARG A 245 -28.58 24.99 -3.29
N LYS A 246 -29.48 25.68 -2.57
CA LYS A 246 -30.90 25.37 -2.60
C LYS A 246 -31.38 25.50 -4.05
N GLY A 247 -32.06 24.46 -4.56
CA GLY A 247 -33.22 24.69 -5.41
C GLY A 247 -34.35 25.25 -4.56
#